data_AF-A0A948RU55-F1
#
_entry.id   AF-A0A948RU55-F1
#
_cell.length_a   1.000
_cell.length_b   1.000
_cell.length_c   1.000
_cell.angle_alpha   90.00
_cell.angle_beta   90.00
_cell.angle_gamma   90.00
#
_symmetry.space_group_name_H-M   'P 1'
#
loop_
_entity.id
_entity.type
_entity.pdbx_description
1 polymer ?
#
loop_
_entity_poly.entity_id
_entity_poly.type
_entity_poly.pdbx_seq_one_letter_code
_entity_poly.pdbx_strand_id
1 'polypeptide(L)'
;WADWGPRSRQTLTMRWMSVMPEWHLPQFAPDEYNCPWVTADWAATQYDPSLVGRNSPGVMGPYHPVIHYLTKEQFEALGNGKLAPTDIPQWQ
;
A
#
# COMPACT_ATOMS: atom_id res chain seq x y z
N TRP A 1 26.86 36.52 12.18
CA TRP A 1 26.31 35.51 13.11
C TRP A 1 25.54 36.25 14.18
N ALA A 2 24.24 36.02 14.29
CA ALA A 2 23.41 36.64 15.32
C ALA A 2 23.20 35.63 16.45
N ASP A 3 23.51 36.01 17.69
CA ASP A 3 23.27 35.20 18.87
C ASP A 3 21.82 35.45 19.34
N TRP A 4 20.98 34.41 19.27
CA TRP A 4 19.56 34.50 19.61
C TRP A 4 19.26 34.09 21.07
N GLY A 5 20.29 33.81 21.87
CA GLY A 5 20.16 33.48 23.29
C GLY A 5 19.35 32.20 23.59
N PRO A 6 19.29 31.78 24.87
CA PRO A 6 18.73 30.50 25.30
C PRO A 6 17.19 30.43 25.29
N ARG A 7 16.50 31.49 24.84
CA ARG A 7 15.03 31.62 24.87
C ARG A 7 14.38 31.58 23.49
N SER A 8 15.15 31.40 22.42
CA SER A 8 14.58 31.32 21.07
C SER A 8 13.95 29.96 20.82
N ARG A 9 12.66 29.95 20.45
CA ARG A 9 11.96 28.73 20.03
C ARG A 9 12.12 28.57 18.53
N GLN A 10 13.07 27.74 18.10
CA GLN A 10 13.27 27.42 16.69
C GLN A 10 12.41 26.22 16.33
N THR A 11 11.63 26.33 15.26
CA THR A 11 10.80 25.24 14.73
C THR A 11 11.32 24.89 13.35
N LEU A 12 11.78 23.67 13.18
CA LEU A 12 12.12 23.11 11.87
C LEU A 12 10.90 22.35 11.35
N THR A 13 10.35 22.82 10.23
CA THR A 13 9.28 22.10 9.54
C THR A 13 9.88 21.44 8.31
N MET A 14 10.09 20.12 8.38
CA MET A 14 10.46 19.33 7.20
C MET A 14 9.18 18.98 6.43
N ARG A 15 9.12 19.35 5.15
CA ARG A 15 8.05 18.93 4.23
C ARG A 15 8.65 17.98 3.20
N TRP A 16 8.19 16.73 3.21
CA TRP A 16 8.50 15.75 2.17
C TRP A 16 7.51 15.91 1.02
N MET A 17 8.00 16.10 -0.20
CA MET A 17 7.19 16.17 -1.41
C MET A 17 7.78 15.22 -2.44
N SER A 18 6.98 14.26 -2.88
CA SER A 18 7.33 13.37 -4.00
C SER A 18 6.80 13.99 -5.29
N VAL A 19 7.66 14.21 -6.29
CA VAL A 19 7.29 14.82 -7.58
C VAL A 19 7.28 13.74 -8.66
N MET A 20 6.16 13.60 -9.39
CA MET A 20 6.01 12.65 -10.50
C MET A 20 7.04 13.02 -11.59
N PRO A 21 7.65 12.05 -12.34
CA PRO A 21 7.24 10.66 -12.53
C PRO A 21 8.08 9.59 -11.84
N GLU A 22 9.13 9.95 -11.08
CA GLU A 22 10.12 8.97 -10.60
C GLU A 22 9.57 7.96 -9.57
N TRP A 23 8.45 8.27 -8.91
CA TRP A 23 7.74 7.38 -7.99
C TRP A 23 6.53 6.68 -8.62
N HIS A 24 6.23 6.96 -9.89
CA HIS A 24 5.09 6.35 -10.59
C HIS A 24 5.54 5.04 -11.25
N LEU A 25 4.88 3.95 -10.90
CA LEU A 25 5.05 2.64 -11.52
C LEU A 25 3.81 2.34 -12.37
N PRO A 26 3.77 2.73 -13.66
CA PRO A 26 2.52 2.74 -14.44
C PRO A 26 1.90 1.35 -14.66
N GLN A 27 2.70 0.29 -14.48
CA GLN A 27 2.23 -1.09 -14.61
C GLN A 27 1.55 -1.61 -13.33
N PHE A 28 1.80 -0.99 -12.19
CA PHE A 28 1.35 -1.46 -10.88
C PHE A 28 0.49 -0.45 -10.13
N ALA A 29 0.69 0.85 -10.35
CA ALA A 29 -0.11 1.90 -9.76
C ALA A 29 -1.43 2.03 -10.52
N PRO A 30 -2.60 1.84 -9.89
CA PRO A 30 -3.88 1.99 -10.56
C PRO A 30 -4.06 3.43 -11.04
N ASP A 31 -4.25 3.62 -12.33
CA ASP A 31 -4.54 4.89 -12.98
C ASP A 31 -5.60 4.72 -14.08
N GLU A 32 -5.99 5.81 -14.74
CA GLU A 32 -7.01 5.77 -15.80
C GLU A 32 -6.59 4.90 -17.00
N TYR A 33 -5.29 4.65 -17.21
CA TYR A 33 -4.80 3.88 -18.36
C TYR A 33 -4.87 2.37 -18.12
N ASN A 34 -4.63 1.90 -16.89
CA ASN A 34 -4.63 0.47 -16.55
C ASN A 34 -5.86 0.01 -15.74
N CYS A 35 -6.58 0.93 -15.11
CA CYS A 35 -7.79 0.73 -14.31
C CYS A 35 -8.85 1.78 -14.69
N PRO A 36 -9.34 1.80 -15.94
CA PRO A 36 -10.31 2.79 -16.37
C PRO A 36 -11.63 2.65 -15.62
N TRP A 37 -12.33 3.77 -15.46
CA TRP A 37 -13.58 3.85 -14.68
C TRP A 37 -14.60 2.77 -15.05
N VAL A 38 -14.75 2.49 -16.35
CA VAL A 38 -15.75 1.54 -16.89
C VAL A 38 -15.58 0.11 -16.36
N THR A 39 -14.36 -0.31 -15.99
CA THR A 39 -14.07 -1.65 -15.48
C THR A 39 -13.61 -1.65 -14.02
N ALA A 40 -13.00 -0.57 -13.53
CA ALA A 40 -12.44 -0.53 -12.17
C ALA A 40 -13.41 0.03 -11.11
N ASP A 41 -14.44 0.78 -11.50
CA ASP A 41 -15.43 1.30 -10.55
C ASP A 41 -16.50 0.24 -10.23
N TRP A 42 -16.70 -0.03 -8.94
CA TRP A 42 -17.74 -0.92 -8.42
C TRP A 42 -19.16 -0.57 -8.86
N ALA A 43 -19.41 0.70 -9.18
CA ALA A 43 -20.70 1.19 -9.68
C ALA A 43 -20.82 1.11 -11.22
N ALA A 44 -19.74 0.76 -11.94
CA ALA A 44 -19.76 0.67 -13.39
C ALA A 44 -20.47 -0.60 -13.88
N THR A 45 -21.09 -0.51 -15.05
CA THR A 45 -21.86 -1.61 -15.65
C THR A 45 -20.99 -2.81 -16.03
N GLN A 46 -19.69 -2.59 -16.24
CA GLN A 46 -18.72 -3.63 -16.64
C GLN A 46 -17.66 -3.85 -15.55
N TYR A 47 -18.01 -3.60 -14.29
CA TYR A 47 -17.11 -3.75 -13.16
C TYR A 47 -16.44 -5.13 -13.14
N ASP A 48 -15.12 -5.13 -13.21
CA ASP A 48 -14.27 -6.29 -13.03
C ASP A 48 -13.61 -6.23 -11.64
N PRO A 49 -14.14 -7.00 -10.65
CA PRO A 49 -13.59 -7.00 -9.31
C PRO A 49 -12.18 -7.60 -9.24
N SER A 50 -11.67 -8.24 -10.29
CA SER A 50 -10.31 -8.79 -10.31
C SER A 50 -9.21 -7.72 -10.45
N LEU A 51 -9.55 -6.50 -10.89
CA LEU A 51 -8.58 -5.41 -11.09
C LEU A 51 -8.06 -4.84 -9.77
N VAL A 52 -8.98 -4.38 -8.91
CA VAL A 52 -8.68 -3.77 -7.59
C VAL A 52 -9.72 -4.09 -6.52
N GLY A 53 -10.83 -4.74 -6.89
CA GLY A 53 -12.00 -4.91 -6.03
C GLY A 53 -11.94 -6.09 -5.06
N ARG A 54 -11.06 -7.05 -5.33
CA ARG A 54 -10.82 -8.22 -4.49
C ARG A 54 -9.52 -8.05 -3.74
N ASN A 55 -9.45 -8.70 -2.59
CA ASN A 55 -8.25 -8.82 -1.78
C ASN A 55 -7.25 -9.80 -2.42
N SER A 56 -6.81 -9.48 -3.64
CA SER A 56 -5.97 -10.33 -4.49
C SER A 56 -5.14 -9.45 -5.43
N PRO A 57 -3.92 -9.87 -5.83
CA PRO A 57 -2.93 -9.03 -6.50
C PRO A 57 -3.41 -8.08 -7.62
N GLY A 58 -4.32 -8.53 -8.50
CA GLY A 58 -4.90 -7.69 -9.54
C GLY A 58 -3.87 -6.90 -10.35
N VAL A 59 -4.15 -5.63 -10.65
CA VAL A 59 -3.24 -4.72 -11.36
C VAL A 59 -2.01 -4.35 -10.51
N MET A 60 -2.15 -4.29 -9.19
CA MET A 60 -1.05 -3.94 -8.28
C MET A 60 -0.01 -5.05 -8.13
N GLY A 61 -0.30 -6.27 -8.57
CA GLY A 61 0.62 -7.40 -8.57
C GLY A 61 1.25 -7.63 -7.18
N PRO A 62 2.59 -7.73 -7.08
CA PRO A 62 3.28 -7.97 -5.80
C PRO A 62 3.16 -6.79 -4.82
N TYR A 63 2.70 -5.62 -5.27
CA TYR A 63 2.53 -4.43 -4.44
C TYR A 63 1.10 -4.29 -3.87
N HIS A 64 0.20 -5.23 -4.18
CA HIS A 64 -1.16 -5.22 -3.65
C HIS A 64 -1.17 -5.47 -2.13
N PRO A 65 -1.75 -4.57 -1.32
CA PRO A 65 -1.92 -4.81 0.11
C PRO A 65 -3.00 -5.88 0.34
N VAL A 66 -2.58 -7.08 0.75
CA VAL A 66 -3.51 -8.19 1.06
C VAL A 66 -3.82 -8.20 2.55
N ILE A 67 -5.10 -8.10 2.88
CA ILE A 67 -5.61 -8.27 4.25
C ILE A 67 -5.83 -9.76 4.48
N HIS A 68 -5.00 -10.41 5.28
CA HIS A 68 -5.17 -11.82 5.63
C HIS A 68 -5.55 -11.98 7.10
N TYR A 69 -6.74 -12.53 7.36
CA TYR A 69 -7.19 -12.86 8.70
C TYR A 69 -6.85 -14.31 9.03
N LEU A 70 -6.20 -14.52 10.18
CA LEU A 70 -5.83 -15.84 10.68
C LEU A 70 -6.75 -16.23 11.85
N THR A 71 -7.04 -17.52 11.98
CA THR A 71 -7.57 -18.04 13.25
C THR A 71 -6.51 -17.92 14.33
N LYS A 72 -6.94 -18.02 15.60
CA LYS A 72 -6.02 -18.01 16.74
C LYS A 72 -4.96 -19.11 16.60
N GLU A 73 -5.37 -20.31 16.21
CA GLU A 73 -4.49 -21.46 16.07
C GLU A 73 -3.48 -21.26 14.95
N GLN A 74 -3.90 -20.70 13.81
CA GLN A 74 -3.01 -20.36 12.69
C GLN A 74 -2.00 -19.29 13.09
N PHE A 75 -2.44 -18.28 13.83
CA PHE A 75 -1.56 -17.23 14.34
C PHE A 75 -0.55 -17.78 15.36
N GLU A 76 -1.00 -18.59 16.32
CA GLU A 76 -0.12 -19.21 17.33
C GLU A 76 0.89 -20.16 16.69
N ALA A 77 0.52 -20.86 15.60
CA ALA A 77 1.42 -21.72 14.84
C ALA A 77 2.57 -20.97 14.14
N LEU A 78 2.43 -19.66 13.87
CA LEU A 78 3.53 -18.83 13.37
C LEU A 78 4.67 -18.68 14.39
N GLY A 79 4.35 -18.83 15.68
CA GLY A 79 5.32 -18.71 16.77
C GLY A 79 5.92 -17.31 16.92
N ASN A 80 7.06 -17.24 17.61
CA ASN A 80 7.77 -16.00 17.95
C ASN A 80 9.13 -15.87 17.25
N GLY A 81 9.29 -16.56 16.12
CA GLY A 81 10.52 -16.53 15.31
C GLY A 81 10.68 -15.26 14.47
N LYS A 82 11.75 -15.21 13.67
CA LYS A 82 11.93 -14.20 12.61
C LYS A 82 11.00 -14.53 11.44
N LEU A 83 9.75 -14.09 11.51
CA LEU A 83 8.76 -14.30 10.46
C LEU A 83 9.24 -13.67 9.14
N ALA A 84 9.40 -14.50 8.11
CA ALA A 84 9.57 -14.07 6.73
C ALA A 84 8.19 -13.99 6.04
N PRO A 85 8.02 -13.14 5.01
CA PRO A 85 6.75 -13.08 4.26
C PRO A 85 6.29 -14.42 3.68
N THR A 86 7.23 -15.33 3.38
CA THR A 86 6.94 -16.70 2.88
C THR A 86 6.34 -17.62 3.92
N ASP A 87 6.47 -17.29 5.21
CA ASP A 87 5.95 -18.09 6.31
C ASP A 87 4.46 -17.79 6.58
N ILE A 88 3.96 -16.68 6.03
CA ILE A 88 2.55 -16.30 6.14
C ILE A 88 1.75 -17.15 5.16
N PRO A 89 0.77 -17.95 5.64
CA PRO A 89 -0.02 -18.78 4.75
C PRO A 89 -0.73 -17.92 3.69
N GLN A 90 -0.78 -18.42 2.46
CA GLN A 90 -1.53 -17.77 1.40
C GLN A 90 -3.02 -17.87 1.69
N TRP A 91 -3.75 -16.78 1.43
CA TRP A 91 -5.20 -16.75 1.55
C TRP A 91 -5.82 -17.73 0.54
N GLN A 92 -6.70 -18.64 1.02
CA GLN A 92 -7.42 -19.61 0.20
C GLN A 92 -8.83 -19.11 -0.16
#